data_AF-A0A2V1CL25-F1
#
_entry.id   AF-A0A2V1CL25-F1
#
_cell.length_a   1.000
_cell.length_b   1.000
_cell.length_c   1.000
_cell.angle_alpha   90.00
_cell.angle_beta   90.00
_cell.angle_gamma   90.00
#
_symmetry.space_group_name_H-M   'P 1'
#
loop_
_entity.id
_entity.type
_entity.pdbx_description
1 polymer ?
#
loop_
_entity_poly.entity_id
_entity_poly.type
_entity_poly.pdbx_seq_one_letter_code
_entity_poly.pdbx_strand_id
1 'polypeptide(L)'
;VASTWRSLLPVVEDQPLAFCDPFTVRPMDLVETDRIVVNKLGAVYLMHYHEEQQWYWLHHQTSSEPFVFITWDSEAQGQARCMLSMRFL
;
A
#
# COMPACT_ATOMS: atom_id res chain seq x y z
N VAL A 1 -4.54 -0.71 -11.54
CA VAL A 1 -4.92 0.62 -11.02
C VAL A 1 -3.70 1.28 -10.42
N ALA A 2 -3.38 2.49 -10.88
CA ALA A 2 -2.31 3.30 -10.30
C ALA A 2 -2.89 4.31 -9.31
N SER A 3 -2.13 4.63 -8.28
CA SER A 3 -2.45 5.64 -7.28
C SER A 3 -1.28 6.62 -7.17
N THR A 4 -1.60 7.86 -6.82
CA THR A 4 -0.60 8.91 -6.61
C THR A 4 -0.62 9.35 -5.16
N TRP A 5 0.54 9.75 -4.66
CA TRP A 5 0.69 10.32 -3.33
C TRP A 5 1.57 11.55 -3.38
N ARG A 6 1.19 12.57 -2.61
CA ARG A 6 1.97 13.79 -2.43
C ARG A 6 1.71 14.30 -1.02
N SER A 7 2.78 14.66 -0.31
CA SER A 7 2.65 15.30 1.00
C SER A 7 1.92 16.64 0.88
N LEU A 8 1.02 16.90 1.84
CA LEU A 8 0.39 18.21 2.03
C LEU A 8 1.27 19.17 2.86
N LEU A 9 2.19 18.62 3.65
CA LEU A 9 3.13 19.38 4.48
C LEU A 9 4.43 19.65 3.71
N PRO A 10 5.20 20.69 4.09
CA PRO A 10 6.52 20.93 3.50
C PRO A 10 7.45 19.71 3.62
N VAL A 11 7.44 19.07 4.80
CA VAL A 11 8.19 17.86 5.13
C VAL A 11 7.32 17.00 6.06
N VAL A 12 7.31 15.67 5.86
CA VAL A 12 6.66 14.71 6.77
C VAL A 12 7.69 14.20 7.77
N GLU A 13 7.47 14.43 9.07
CA GLU A 13 8.43 14.06 10.13
C GLU A 13 8.04 12.79 10.92
N ASP A 14 6.74 12.55 11.12
CA ASP A 14 6.23 11.55 12.07
C ASP A 14 5.39 10.43 11.43
N GLN A 15 4.80 10.67 10.25
CA GLN A 15 3.95 9.70 9.54
C GLN A 15 4.46 9.38 8.14
N PRO A 16 5.66 8.76 8.00
CA PRO A 16 6.23 8.47 6.69
C PRO A 16 5.36 7.48 5.92
N LEU A 17 5.33 7.65 4.60
CA LEU A 17 4.66 6.69 3.72
C LEU A 17 5.48 5.39 3.68
N ALA A 18 4.84 4.26 3.99
CA ALA A 18 5.47 2.95 3.95
C ALA A 18 4.95 2.09 2.79
N PHE A 19 5.83 1.28 2.21
CA PHE A 19 5.53 0.33 1.14
C PHE A 19 6.12 -1.03 1.49
N CYS A 20 5.34 -2.09 1.25
CA CYS A 20 5.85 -3.46 1.34
C CYS A 20 6.29 -3.95 -0.04
N ASP A 21 7.41 -4.68 -0.11
CA ASP A 21 7.84 -5.41 -1.31
C ASP A 21 6.78 -6.46 -1.65
N PRO A 22 6.06 -6.33 -2.78
CA PRO A 22 5.03 -7.28 -3.15
C PRO A 22 5.54 -8.71 -3.36
N PHE A 23 6.82 -8.90 -3.70
CA PHE A 23 7.41 -10.23 -3.89
C PHE A 23 7.65 -10.97 -2.57
N THR A 24 7.59 -10.27 -1.45
CA THR A 24 7.78 -10.83 -0.10
C THR A 24 6.43 -11.11 0.60
N VAL A 25 5.33 -10.71 -0.04
CA VAL A 25 3.97 -10.92 0.48
C VAL A 25 3.47 -12.28 0.01
N ARG A 26 3.17 -13.17 0.95
CA ARG A 26 2.63 -14.49 0.63
C ARG A 26 1.11 -14.39 0.46
N PRO A 27 0.51 -15.08 -0.51
CA PRO A 27 -0.94 -15.07 -0.70
C PRO A 27 -1.75 -15.47 0.54
N MET A 28 -1.19 -16.32 1.41
CA MET A 28 -1.81 -16.78 2.65
C MET A 28 -1.89 -15.70 3.74
N ASP A 29 -1.06 -14.66 3.65
CA ASP A 29 -1.07 -13.55 4.60
C ASP A 29 -2.12 -12.49 4.21
N LEU A 30 -2.76 -12.63 3.04
CA LEU A 30 -3.79 -11.74 2.52
C LEU A 30 -5.19 -12.28 2.82
N VAL A 31 -6.00 -11.46 3.50
CA VAL A 31 -7.39 -11.76 3.84
C VAL A 31 -8.30 -10.90 2.97
N GLU A 32 -9.03 -11.54 2.05
CA GLU A 32 -10.07 -10.87 1.28
C GLU A 32 -11.17 -10.38 2.24
N THR A 33 -11.48 -9.09 2.14
CA THR A 33 -12.40 -8.39 3.04
C THR A 33 -13.32 -7.52 2.21
N ASP A 34 -14.62 -7.63 2.48
CA ASP A 34 -15.61 -6.76 1.86
C ASP A 34 -15.43 -5.32 2.34
N ARG A 35 -15.23 -4.42 1.39
CA ARG A 35 -15.28 -2.98 1.59
C ARG A 35 -16.66 -2.48 1.19
N ILE A 36 -17.50 -2.29 2.19
CA ILE A 36 -18.85 -1.77 2.03
C ILE A 36 -18.82 -0.25 2.21
N VAL A 37 -19.16 0.48 1.15
CA VAL A 37 -19.35 1.94 1.16
C VAL A 37 -20.77 2.22 0.67
N VAL A 38 -21.37 3.36 1.05
CA VAL A 38 -22.71 3.73 0.60
C VAL A 38 -22.82 3.58 -0.93
N ASN A 39 -23.73 2.72 -1.38
CA ASN A 39 -24.00 2.37 -2.78
C ASN A 39 -22.86 1.67 -3.55
N LYS A 40 -21.84 1.13 -2.87
CA LYS A 40 -20.76 0.36 -3.52
C LYS A 40 -20.31 -0.81 -2.65
N LEU A 41 -20.36 -2.01 -3.23
CA LEU A 41 -19.66 -3.19 -2.72
C LEU A 41 -18.36 -3.36 -3.51
N GLY A 42 -17.24 -3.47 -2.80
CA GLY A 42 -15.96 -3.86 -3.38
C GLY A 42 -15.21 -4.79 -2.44
N ALA A 43 -14.15 -5.44 -2.93
CA ALA A 43 -13.26 -6.25 -2.11
C ALA A 43 -11.91 -5.53 -1.94
N VAL A 44 -11.32 -5.65 -0.75
CA VAL A 44 -9.94 -5.26 -0.46
C VAL A 44 -9.22 -6.44 0.19
N TYR A 45 -7.89 -6.44 0.12
CA TYR A 45 -7.08 -7.38 0.89
C TYR A 45 -6.51 -6.67 2.11
N LEU A 46 -6.79 -7.20 3.29
CA LEU A 46 -6.06 -6.87 4.51
C LEU A 46 -4.87 -7.84 4.64
N MET A 47 -3.76 -7.37 5.19
CA MET A 47 -2.55 -8.18 5.29
C MET A 47 -2.20 -8.42 6.75
N HIS A 48 -1.96 -9.69 7.09
CA HIS A 48 -1.35 -10.08 8.35
C HIS A 48 0.16 -9.88 8.30
N TYR A 49 0.76 -9.57 9.46
CA TYR A 49 2.20 -9.47 9.58
C TYR A 49 2.88 -10.83 9.31
N HIS A 50 3.96 -10.80 8.55
CA HIS A 50 4.90 -11.91 8.40
C HIS A 50 6.33 -11.39 8.43
N GLU A 51 7.25 -12.16 9.04
CA GLU A 51 8.64 -11.73 9.25
C GLU A 51 9.45 -11.56 7.95
N GLU A 52 9.07 -12.27 6.89
CA GLU A 52 9.73 -12.16 5.58
C GLU A 52 9.33 -10.88 4.82
N GLN A 53 8.24 -10.20 5.23
CA GLN A 53 7.77 -8.98 4.57
C GLN A 53 8.82 -7.88 4.66
N GLN A 54 9.27 -7.40 3.51
CA GLN A 54 10.23 -6.30 3.44
C GLN A 54 9.49 -4.99 3.32
N TRP A 55 9.69 -4.10 4.29
CA TRP A 55 9.05 -2.80 4.36
C TRP A 55 10.06 -1.69 4.11
N TYR A 56 9.65 -0.71 3.30
CA TYR A 56 10.40 0.49 2.98
C TYR A 56 9.59 1.71 3.42
N TRP A 57 10.25 2.77 3.85
CA TRP A 57 9.60 4.02 4.26
C TRP A 57 10.24 5.23 3.61
N LEU A 58 9.42 6.20 3.20
CA LEU A 58 9.85 7.47 2.68
C LEU A 58 9.99 8.47 3.84
N HIS A 59 11.19 8.53 4.39
CA HIS A 59 11.51 9.45 5.47
C HIS A 59 11.63 10.90 4.96
N HIS A 60 11.11 11.88 5.71
CA HIS A 60 11.19 13.30 5.35
C HIS A 60 10.65 13.66 3.96
N GLN A 61 9.63 12.94 3.48
CA GLN A 61 9.06 13.22 2.16
C GLN A 61 8.56 14.66 2.07
N THR A 62 8.95 15.34 0.99
CA THR A 62 8.53 16.71 0.72
C THR A 62 7.37 16.78 -0.28
N SER A 63 6.65 17.90 -0.29
CA SER A 63 5.55 18.10 -1.27
C SER A 63 6.02 18.19 -2.73
N SER A 64 7.33 18.39 -2.97
CA SER A 64 7.98 18.38 -4.29
C SER A 64 8.33 16.98 -4.81
N GLU A 65 8.14 15.94 -4.00
CA GLU A 65 8.44 14.55 -4.36
C GLU A 65 7.13 13.75 -4.43
N PRO A 66 6.33 13.90 -5.50
CA PRO A 66 5.15 13.08 -5.70
C PRO A 66 5.55 11.65 -6.08
N PHE A 67 4.80 10.68 -5.57
CA PHE A 67 4.97 9.26 -5.87
C PHE A 67 3.79 8.74 -6.66
N VAL A 68 4.08 7.80 -7.56
CA VAL A 68 3.07 7.03 -8.29
C VAL A 68 3.39 5.56 -8.07
N PHE A 69 2.38 4.77 -7.71
CA PHE A 69 2.54 3.35 -7.43
C PHE A 69 1.31 2.57 -7.87
N ILE A 70 1.48 1.26 -8.06
CA ILE A 70 0.41 0.35 -8.48
C ILE A 70 -0.23 -0.26 -7.23
N THR A 71 -1.53 -0.07 -7.07
CA THR A 71 -2.30 -0.61 -5.94
C THR A 71 -3.06 -1.88 -6.28
N TRP A 72 -3.30 -2.12 -7.58
CA TRP A 72 -3.97 -3.31 -8.08
C TRP A 72 -3.46 -3.65 -9.48
N ASP A 73 -3.22 -4.92 -9.75
CA ASP A 73 -2.93 -5.42 -11.09
C ASP A 73 -3.82 -6.63 -11.38
N SER A 74 -4.67 -6.49 -12.40
CA SER A 74 -5.61 -7.55 -12.83
C SER A 74 -4.93 -8.65 -13.65
N GLU A 75 -3.74 -8.38 -14.20
CA GLU A 75 -2.98 -9.33 -15.02
C GLU A 75 -1.78 -9.92 -14.25
N ALA A 76 -1.62 -9.58 -12.97
CA ALA A 76 -0.54 -10.10 -12.13
C ALA A 76 -0.60 -11.63 -12.01
N GLN A 77 0.09 -12.32 -12.92
CA GLN A 77 0.37 -13.75 -12.82
C GLN A 77 1.37 -13.96 -11.68
N GLY A 78 0.83 -14.04 -10.47
CA GLY A 78 1.49 -14.60 -9.29
C GLY A 78 2.24 -13.64 -8.37
N GLN A 79 2.44 -12.35 -8.67
CA GLN A 79 3.55 -11.63 -8.00
C GLN A 79 3.34 -10.16 -7.57
N ALA A 80 2.28 -9.46 -7.97
CA ALA A 80 2.07 -8.07 -7.53
C ALA A 80 0.59 -7.70 -7.37
N ARG A 81 -0.08 -8.23 -6.34
CA ARG A 81 -1.53 -7.98 -6.15
C ARG A 81 -1.83 -6.66 -5.45
N CYS A 82 -1.01 -6.24 -4.48
CA CYS A 82 -1.17 -4.96 -3.79
C CYS A 82 0.16 -4.43 -3.29
N MET A 83 0.55 -3.22 -3.70
CA MET A 83 1.44 -2.40 -2.90
C MET A 83 0.59 -1.78 -1.78
N LEU A 84 0.73 -2.30 -0.56
CA LEU A 84 0.00 -1.81 0.59
C LEU A 84 0.73 -0.62 1.19
N SER A 85 0.05 0.52 1.20
CA SER A 85 0.46 1.69 1.97
C SER A 85 -0.18 1.59 3.35
N MET A 86 0.65 1.34 4.36
CA MET A 86 0.21 1.32 5.75
C MET A 86 0.52 2.69 6.37
N ARG A 87 -0.51 3.34 6.93
CA ARG A 87 -0.34 4.57 7.70
C ARG A 87 -0.13 4.19 9.16
N PHE A 88 1.04 4.50 9.72
CA PHE A 88 1.21 4.44 11.17
C PHE A 88 0.43 5.61 11.79
N LEU A 89 -0.48 5.29 12.73
CA LEU A 89 -1.23 6.26 13.54
C LEU A 89 -0.32 6.84 14.61
#